data_AF-A0A969PDD5-F1
#
_entry.id   AF-A0A969PDD5-F1
#
_cell.length_a   1.000
_cell.length_b   1.000
_cell.length_c   1.000
_cell.angle_alpha   90.00
_cell.angle_beta   90.00
_cell.angle_gamma   90.00
#
_symmetry.space_group_name_H-M   'P 1'
#
loop_
_entity.id
_entity.type
_entity.pdbx_description
1 polymer ?
#
loop_
_entity_poly.entity_id
_entity_poly.type
_entity_poly.pdbx_seq_one_letter_code
_entity_poly.pdbx_strand_id
1 'polypeptide(L)'
;MARRKSVTHFVAVSDLSQPATKQEGVLIEIEGKGGDTPQNREKALEILQQMWEKGEIESDKFPDGMTQDHLFYVPPESSRLQEEAQTNEQTDSLTPIVQGAQEIIQLTKLQIEVQEAAEEASPYVPIIQAVLERSRPLSVEEKELAKDKKYGKTLERLGIAVAQQEDYREHCTGNANLILNAIAWQLKEQDEK
;
A
#
# COMPACT_ATOMS: atom_id res chain seq x y z
N MET A 1 -30.21 1.49 13.97
CA MET A 1 -29.09 2.24 13.37
C MET A 1 -28.10 2.58 14.48
N ALA A 2 -26.95 1.90 14.54
CA ALA A 2 -25.91 2.20 15.51
C ALA A 2 -25.22 3.51 15.10
N ARG A 3 -25.17 4.49 16.00
CA ARG A 3 -24.39 5.72 15.79
C ARG A 3 -22.92 5.32 15.68
N ARG A 4 -22.29 5.51 14.52
CA ARG A 4 -20.83 5.38 14.38
C ARG A 4 -20.18 6.31 15.41
N LYS A 5 -19.39 5.76 16.33
CA LYS A 5 -18.59 6.54 17.26
C LYS A 5 -17.50 7.23 16.43
N SER A 6 -17.36 8.55 16.53
CA SER A 6 -16.22 9.26 15.96
C SER A 6 -15.00 9.04 16.86
N VAL A 7 -13.82 8.83 16.26
CA VAL A 7 -12.54 8.68 16.96
C VAL A 7 -11.76 9.97 16.79
N THR A 8 -11.10 10.43 17.86
CA THR A 8 -10.23 11.60 17.87
C THR A 8 -8.81 11.17 18.20
N HIS A 9 -7.83 11.68 17.45
CA HIS A 9 -6.43 11.29 17.57
C HIS A 9 -5.61 12.41 18.23
N PHE A 10 -4.76 12.04 19.17
CA PHE A 10 -3.74 12.91 19.77
C PHE A 10 -2.38 12.21 19.68
N VAL A 11 -1.31 12.97 19.50
CA VAL A 11 0.06 12.46 19.62
C VAL A 11 0.68 13.07 20.87
N ALA A 12 1.10 12.22 21.81
CA ALA A 12 1.90 12.60 22.95
C ALA A 12 3.38 12.60 22.55
N VAL A 13 3.99 13.78 22.37
CA VAL A 13 5.41 13.91 22.02
C VAL A 13 6.27 13.74 23.26
N SER A 14 7.27 12.87 23.17
CA SER A 14 8.15 12.45 24.26
C SER A 14 9.07 13.57 24.77
N ASP A 15 9.70 14.32 23.86
CA ASP A 15 10.67 15.36 24.22
C ASP A 15 10.51 16.59 23.30
N LEU A 16 9.93 17.66 23.86
CA LEU A 16 9.72 18.92 23.15
C LEU A 16 11.01 19.73 22.95
N SER A 17 12.09 19.38 23.65
CA SER A 17 13.39 20.05 23.51
C SER A 17 14.17 19.57 22.27
N GLN A 18 13.78 18.42 21.69
CA GLN A 18 14.37 17.89 20.48
C GLN A 18 13.76 18.50 19.21
N PRO A 19 14.53 18.60 18.11
CA PRO A 19 13.99 19.06 16.82
C PRO A 19 12.95 18.07 16.29
N ALA A 20 11.90 18.58 15.63
CA ALA A 20 10.74 17.80 15.14
C ALA A 20 11.07 16.55 14.31
N THR A 21 12.26 16.48 13.70
CA THR A 21 12.73 15.30 12.94
C THR A 21 13.25 14.15 13.81
N LYS A 22 13.46 14.39 15.10
CA LYS A 22 13.94 13.41 16.09
C LYS A 22 12.94 13.18 17.23
N GLN A 23 11.82 13.91 17.21
CA GLN A 23 10.78 13.76 18.21
C GLN A 23 10.07 12.42 18.02
N GLU A 24 10.09 11.59 19.05
CA GLU A 24 9.25 10.41 19.16
C GLU A 24 7.92 10.80 19.82
N GLY A 25 6.84 10.10 19.48
CA GLY A 25 5.56 10.30 20.13
C GLY A 25 4.68 9.07 20.11
N VAL A 26 3.72 9.03 21.02
CA VAL A 26 2.75 7.94 21.17
C VAL A 26 1.39 8.43 20.67
N LEU A 27 0.79 7.69 19.74
CA LEU A 27 -0.55 7.98 19.23
C LEU A 27 -1.60 7.50 20.25
N ILE A 28 -2.56 8.37 20.56
CA ILE A 28 -3.63 8.14 21.51
C ILE A 28 -4.97 8.34 20.82
N GLU A 29 -5.83 7.34 20.92
CA GLU A 29 -7.16 7.34 20.34
C GLU A 29 -8.24 7.53 21.41
N ILE A 30 -9.20 8.41 21.14
CA ILE A 30 -10.31 8.71 22.04
C ILE A 30 -11.62 8.53 21.30
N GLU A 31 -12.48 7.66 21.82
CA GLU A 31 -13.85 7.54 21.35
C GLU A 31 -14.70 8.73 21.85
N GLY A 32 -15.24 9.55 20.94
CA GLY A 32 -16.06 10.70 21.33
C GLY A 32 -16.46 11.63 20.18
N LYS A 33 -17.45 12.51 20.40
CA LYS A 33 -17.79 13.57 19.44
C LYS A 33 -16.57 14.48 19.25
N GLY A 34 -16.11 14.57 18.00
CA GLY A 34 -14.72 14.91 17.66
C GLY A 34 -14.27 16.35 17.87
N GLY A 35 -12.96 16.53 17.89
CA GLY A 35 -12.25 17.81 17.90
C GLY A 35 -11.24 17.94 19.05
N ASP A 36 -10.33 18.92 18.91
CA ASP A 36 -9.42 19.33 19.96
C ASP A 36 -10.20 20.07 21.06
N THR A 37 -10.62 19.35 22.09
CA THR A 37 -11.37 19.92 23.22
C THR A 37 -10.65 19.64 24.53
N PRO A 38 -10.79 20.50 25.57
CA PRO A 38 -10.19 20.27 26.87
C PRO A 38 -10.56 18.91 27.48
N GLN A 39 -11.82 18.47 27.30
CA GLN A 39 -12.30 17.16 27.76
C GLN A 39 -11.62 15.99 27.04
N ASN A 40 -11.34 16.12 25.74
CA ASN A 40 -10.62 15.10 24.99
C ASN A 40 -9.13 15.11 25.35
N ARG A 41 -8.51 16.27 25.55
CA ARG A 41 -7.11 16.35 26.02
C ARG A 41 -6.92 15.70 27.38
N GLU A 42 -7.85 15.91 28.31
CA GLU A 42 -7.81 15.27 29.63
C GLU A 42 -7.92 13.75 29.54
N LYS A 43 -8.84 13.24 28.71
CA LYS A 43 -8.94 11.79 28.43
C LYS A 43 -7.70 11.21 27.77
N ALA A 44 -7.07 11.93 26.84
CA ALA A 44 -5.81 11.49 26.23
C ALA A 44 -4.71 11.36 27.30
N LEU A 45 -4.65 12.33 28.22
CA LEU A 45 -3.68 12.32 29.31
C LEU A 45 -3.94 11.16 30.30
N GLU A 46 -5.20 10.86 30.61
CA GLU A 46 -5.55 9.68 31.41
C GLU A 46 -5.11 8.38 30.74
N ILE A 47 -5.32 8.24 29.42
CA ILE A 47 -4.88 7.06 28.66
C ILE A 47 -3.35 6.96 28.67
N LEU A 48 -2.65 8.07 28.46
CA LEU A 48 -1.18 8.12 28.51
C LEU A 48 -0.66 7.68 29.88
N GLN A 49 -1.29 8.14 30.96
CA GLN A 49 -0.96 7.72 32.34
C GLN A 49 -1.24 6.23 32.55
N GLN A 50 -2.34 5.69 32.04
CA GLN A 50 -2.62 4.26 32.13
C GLN A 50 -1.61 3.41 31.36
N MET A 51 -1.17 3.86 30.18
CA MET A 51 -0.14 3.16 29.40
C MET A 51 1.21 3.18 30.14
N TRP A 52 1.52 4.27 30.84
CA TRP A 52 2.68 4.37 31.72
C TRP A 52 2.59 3.43 32.93
N GLU A 53 1.45 3.40 33.63
CA GLU A 53 1.21 2.51 34.77
C GLU A 53 1.27 1.03 34.38
N LYS A 54 0.86 0.69 33.15
CA LYS A 54 0.94 -0.67 32.59
C LYS A 54 2.33 -1.04 32.06
N GLY A 55 3.27 -0.09 32.01
CA GLY A 55 4.61 -0.31 31.47
C GLY A 55 4.68 -0.43 29.94
N GLU A 56 3.65 0.03 29.23
CA GLU A 56 3.63 0.09 27.77
C GLU A 56 4.51 1.24 27.22
N ILE A 57 4.85 2.20 28.09
CA ILE A 57 5.73 3.34 27.80
C ILE A 57 6.86 3.35 28.82
N GLU A 58 8.10 3.41 28.35
CA GLU A 58 9.28 3.48 29.21
C GLU A 58 9.29 4.78 30.04
N SER A 59 9.67 4.68 31.32
CA SER A 59 9.69 5.79 32.28
C SER A 59 10.55 6.97 31.84
N ASP A 60 11.53 6.71 30.98
CA ASP A 60 12.57 7.66 30.60
C ASP A 60 12.20 8.45 29.33
N LYS A 61 11.03 8.15 28.73
CA LYS A 61 10.58 8.80 27.49
C LYS A 61 9.95 10.18 27.68
N PHE A 62 9.61 10.60 28.90
CA PHE A 62 9.00 11.91 29.17
C PHE A 62 9.77 12.67 30.25
N PRO A 63 10.96 13.21 29.94
CA PRO A 63 11.86 13.83 30.92
C PRO A 63 11.25 15.05 31.64
N ASP A 64 10.34 15.77 30.98
CA ASP A 64 9.67 16.97 31.52
C ASP A 64 8.28 16.67 32.13
N GLY A 65 7.90 15.39 32.21
CA GLY A 65 6.62 14.94 32.75
C GLY A 65 5.47 14.93 31.74
N MET A 66 4.44 14.11 32.00
CA MET A 66 3.27 13.95 31.11
C MET A 66 2.25 15.07 31.34
N THR A 67 2.44 16.21 30.68
CA THR A 67 1.51 17.36 30.75
C THR A 67 0.72 17.54 29.45
N GLN A 68 -0.37 18.31 29.50
CA GLN A 68 -1.20 18.59 28.31
C GLN A 68 -0.45 19.29 27.17
N ASP A 69 0.69 19.94 27.47
CA ASP A 69 1.54 20.61 26.48
C ASP A 69 2.26 19.62 25.55
N HIS A 70 2.33 18.36 25.96
CA HIS A 70 2.90 17.27 25.15
C HIS A 70 1.86 16.66 24.21
N LEU A 71 0.58 17.02 24.32
CA LEU A 71 -0.51 16.47 23.51
C LEU A 71 -0.83 17.35 22.31
N PHE A 72 -0.56 16.83 21.12
CA PHE A 72 -0.88 17.48 19.85
C PHE A 72 -2.09 16.81 19.22
N TYR A 73 -3.16 17.58 19.04
CA TYR A 73 -4.32 17.11 18.29
C TYR A 73 -3.94 16.86 16.84
N VAL A 74 -4.33 15.70 16.31
CA VAL A 74 -4.14 15.38 14.90
C VAL A 74 -5.47 15.59 14.17
N PRO A 75 -5.57 16.59 13.27
CA PRO A 75 -6.77 16.78 12.49
C PRO A 75 -7.09 15.53 11.66
N PRO A 76 -8.37 15.14 11.55
CA PRO A 76 -8.79 13.99 10.73
C PRO A 76 -8.48 14.18 9.23
N GLU A 77 -8.17 15.41 8.80
CA GLU A 77 -7.76 15.74 7.42
C GLU A 77 -6.23 15.76 7.23
N SER A 78 -5.43 15.37 8.23
CA SER A 78 -3.98 15.28 8.03
C SER A 78 -3.67 14.17 7.02
N SER A 79 -2.96 14.52 5.94
CA SER A 79 -2.64 13.61 4.84
C SER A 79 -1.87 12.37 5.31
N ARG A 80 -1.09 12.50 6.39
CA ARG A 80 -0.36 11.38 7.03
C ARG A 80 -1.26 10.36 7.72
N LEU A 81 -2.35 10.78 8.38
CA LEU A 81 -3.34 9.84 8.91
C LEU A 81 -4.18 9.21 7.79
N GLN A 82 -4.32 9.84 6.63
CA GLN A 82 -4.98 9.19 5.49
C GLN A 82 -4.08 8.16 4.83
N GLU A 83 -2.76 8.41 4.76
CA GLU A 83 -1.78 7.42 4.30
C GLU A 83 -1.61 6.28 5.31
N GLU A 84 -1.60 6.57 6.62
CA GLU A 84 -1.54 5.56 7.69
C GLU A 84 -2.88 4.84 7.91
N ALA A 85 -4.04 5.48 7.78
CA ALA A 85 -5.34 4.79 7.82
C ALA A 85 -5.58 3.96 6.55
N GLN A 86 -5.06 4.38 5.39
CA GLN A 86 -5.07 3.55 4.18
C GLN A 86 -4.08 2.39 4.24
N THR A 87 -3.05 2.45 5.11
CA THR A 87 -2.11 1.33 5.31
C THR A 87 -2.42 0.46 6.54
N ASN A 88 -3.11 0.98 7.57
CA ASN A 88 -3.39 0.24 8.81
C ASN A 88 -4.86 -0.13 9.05
N GLU A 89 -5.87 0.47 8.38
CA GLU A 89 -7.27 0.01 8.50
C GLU A 89 -7.61 -1.20 7.60
N GLN A 90 -6.64 -1.74 6.86
CA GLN A 90 -6.75 -3.02 6.13
C GLN A 90 -5.84 -4.13 6.64
N THR A 91 -5.29 -3.98 7.85
CA THR A 91 -4.56 -5.05 8.54
C THR A 91 -5.25 -5.50 9.83
N ASP A 92 -6.59 -5.60 9.82
CA ASP A 92 -7.13 -6.89 10.24
C ASP A 92 -6.58 -7.87 9.20
N SER A 93 -5.46 -8.52 9.51
CA SER A 93 -4.69 -9.34 8.57
C SER A 93 -5.64 -10.20 7.74
N LEU A 94 -5.91 -9.78 6.50
CA LEU A 94 -6.76 -10.54 5.60
C LEU A 94 -6.28 -11.99 5.65
N THR A 95 -7.21 -12.93 5.78
CA THR A 95 -6.80 -14.34 5.86
C THR A 95 -5.93 -14.67 4.64
N PRO A 96 -4.89 -15.50 4.77
CA PRO A 96 -3.95 -15.76 3.69
C PRO A 96 -4.65 -16.14 2.37
N ILE A 97 -5.76 -16.86 2.44
CA ILE A 97 -6.57 -17.19 1.27
C ILE A 97 -7.22 -15.95 0.62
N VAL A 98 -7.75 -14.99 1.39
CA VAL A 98 -8.33 -13.76 0.84
C VAL A 98 -7.25 -12.86 0.25
N GLN A 99 -6.07 -12.78 0.87
CA GLN A 99 -4.91 -12.10 0.29
C GLN A 99 -4.50 -12.74 -1.03
N GLY A 100 -4.40 -14.07 -1.06
CA GLY A 100 -4.10 -14.82 -2.28
C GLY A 100 -5.12 -14.59 -3.39
N ALA A 101 -6.41 -14.46 -3.07
CA ALA A 101 -7.45 -14.11 -4.04
C ALA A 101 -7.21 -12.73 -4.66
N GLN A 102 -6.88 -11.74 -3.84
CA GLN A 102 -6.62 -10.38 -4.31
C GLN A 102 -5.36 -10.32 -5.18
N GLU A 103 -4.29 -11.00 -4.75
CA GLU A 103 -3.04 -11.11 -5.51
C GLU A 103 -3.27 -11.71 -6.90
N ILE A 104 -3.98 -12.85 -6.99
CA ILE A 104 -4.19 -13.49 -8.30
C ILE A 104 -5.09 -12.65 -9.21
N ILE A 105 -6.09 -11.95 -8.65
CA ILE A 105 -6.92 -11.00 -9.41
C ILE A 105 -6.04 -9.89 -10.00
N GLN A 106 -5.16 -9.30 -9.20
CA GLN A 106 -4.31 -8.20 -9.65
C GLN A 106 -3.25 -8.67 -10.66
N LEU A 107 -2.61 -9.82 -10.40
CA LEU A 107 -1.69 -10.45 -11.34
C LEU A 107 -2.35 -10.77 -12.67
N THR A 108 -3.61 -11.21 -12.66
CA THR A 108 -4.36 -11.50 -13.89
C THR A 108 -4.62 -10.23 -14.69
N LYS A 109 -4.98 -9.11 -14.04
CA LYS A 109 -5.16 -7.82 -14.72
C LYS A 109 -3.87 -7.34 -15.38
N LEU A 110 -2.76 -7.34 -14.62
CA LEU A 110 -1.45 -6.96 -15.14
C LEU A 110 -1.00 -7.87 -16.29
N GLN A 111 -1.29 -9.17 -16.20
CA GLN A 111 -1.01 -10.12 -17.28
C GLN A 111 -1.76 -9.79 -18.58
N ILE A 112 -3.02 -9.36 -18.48
CA ILE A 112 -3.82 -8.92 -19.64
C ILE A 112 -3.20 -7.65 -20.24
N GLU A 113 -2.86 -6.65 -19.42
CA GLU A 113 -2.24 -5.42 -19.90
C GLU A 113 -0.91 -5.66 -20.63
N VAL A 114 -0.08 -6.57 -20.13
CA VAL A 114 1.16 -7.01 -20.79
C VAL A 114 0.87 -7.67 -22.13
N GLN A 115 -0.14 -8.53 -22.21
CA GLN A 115 -0.52 -9.21 -23.45
C GLN A 115 -1.02 -8.22 -24.51
N GLU A 116 -1.91 -7.29 -24.13
CA GLU A 116 -2.40 -6.26 -25.04
C GLU A 116 -1.26 -5.37 -25.56
N ALA A 117 -0.35 -4.94 -24.68
CA ALA A 117 0.81 -4.14 -25.08
C ALA A 117 1.77 -4.94 -26.00
N ALA A 118 1.92 -6.25 -25.78
CA ALA A 118 2.75 -7.10 -26.61
C ALA A 118 2.14 -7.33 -28.00
N GLU A 119 0.81 -7.48 -28.09
CA GLU A 119 0.09 -7.57 -29.36
C GLU A 119 0.26 -6.28 -30.17
N GLU A 120 0.15 -5.11 -29.53
CA GLU A 120 0.41 -3.82 -30.17
C GLU A 120 1.87 -3.69 -30.65
N ALA A 121 2.83 -4.26 -29.91
CA ALA A 121 4.25 -4.20 -30.24
C ALA A 121 4.69 -5.24 -31.29
N SER A 122 3.90 -6.29 -31.49
CA SER A 122 4.19 -7.43 -32.38
C SER A 122 4.69 -7.03 -33.79
N PRO A 123 4.10 -6.03 -34.48
CA PRO A 123 4.56 -5.63 -35.81
C PRO A 123 6.00 -5.10 -35.85
N TYR A 124 6.55 -4.67 -34.72
CA TYR A 124 7.87 -4.07 -34.62
C TYR A 124 8.98 -5.09 -34.32
N VAL A 125 8.64 -6.35 -34.03
CA VAL A 125 9.61 -7.41 -33.70
C VAL A 125 10.71 -7.56 -34.75
N PRO A 126 10.45 -7.57 -36.07
CA PRO A 126 11.51 -7.69 -37.07
C PRO A 126 12.50 -6.52 -37.05
N ILE A 127 12.03 -5.31 -36.73
CA ILE A 127 12.86 -4.11 -36.60
C ILE A 127 13.78 -4.25 -35.40
N ILE A 128 13.23 -4.65 -34.25
CA ILE A 128 13.97 -4.82 -33.00
C ILE A 128 15.04 -5.90 -33.16
N GLN A 129 14.70 -7.06 -33.74
CA GLN A 129 15.65 -8.15 -33.99
C GLN A 129 16.81 -7.69 -34.89
N ALA A 130 16.51 -7.03 -36.01
CA ALA A 130 17.54 -6.53 -36.91
C ALA A 130 18.50 -5.54 -36.22
N VAL A 131 17.99 -4.70 -35.32
CA VAL A 131 18.79 -3.74 -34.53
C VAL A 131 19.63 -4.43 -33.45
N LEU A 132 19.05 -5.36 -32.69
CA LEU A 132 19.74 -6.06 -31.60
C LEU A 132 20.83 -7.02 -32.12
N GLU A 133 20.51 -7.79 -33.15
CA GLU A 133 21.41 -8.81 -33.72
C GLU A 133 22.43 -8.20 -34.69
N ARG A 134 22.17 -6.98 -35.18
CA ARG A 134 22.95 -6.32 -36.25
C ARG A 134 23.09 -7.20 -37.49
N SER A 135 22.11 -8.06 -37.72
CA SER A 135 22.16 -9.12 -38.74
C SER A 135 22.00 -8.57 -40.16
N ARG A 136 21.24 -7.46 -40.32
CA ARG A 136 21.00 -6.79 -41.60
C ARG A 136 20.64 -5.32 -41.42
N PRO A 137 20.77 -4.48 -42.46
CA PRO A 137 20.15 -3.15 -42.46
C PRO A 137 18.62 -3.24 -42.45
N LEU A 138 17.98 -2.19 -41.91
CA LEU A 138 16.53 -2.02 -41.95
C LEU A 138 16.05 -1.75 -43.39
N SER A 139 14.92 -2.35 -43.75
CA SER A 139 14.22 -2.11 -45.01
C SER A 139 13.65 -0.68 -45.06
N VAL A 140 13.17 -0.25 -46.23
CA VAL A 140 12.53 1.06 -46.37
C VAL A 140 11.27 1.15 -45.52
N GLU A 141 10.43 0.11 -45.55
CA GLU A 141 9.19 0.03 -44.76
C GLU A 141 9.48 0.05 -43.25
N GLU A 142 10.50 -0.69 -42.81
CA GLU A 142 10.92 -0.74 -41.41
C GLU A 142 11.46 0.60 -40.92
N LYS A 143 12.19 1.33 -41.76
CA LYS A 143 12.68 2.69 -41.44
C LYS A 143 11.53 3.67 -41.28
N GLU A 144 10.47 3.55 -42.08
CA GLU A 144 9.30 4.42 -41.95
C GLU A 144 8.50 4.09 -40.68
N LEU A 145 8.30 2.81 -40.38
CA LEU A 145 7.67 2.37 -39.13
C LEU A 145 8.46 2.82 -37.89
N ALA A 146 9.79 2.70 -37.91
CA ALA A 146 10.65 3.10 -36.79
C ALA A 146 10.69 4.62 -36.55
N LYS A 147 10.33 5.44 -37.55
CA LYS A 147 10.21 6.90 -37.41
C LYS A 147 8.83 7.33 -36.90
N ASP A 148 7.82 6.44 -36.94
CA ASP A 148 6.51 6.75 -36.41
C ASP A 148 6.59 6.95 -34.88
N LYS A 149 5.94 8.00 -34.38
CA LYS A 149 5.83 8.27 -32.95
C LYS A 149 5.18 7.12 -32.18
N LYS A 150 4.33 6.32 -32.85
CA LYS A 150 3.71 5.12 -32.28
C LYS A 150 4.73 4.05 -31.92
N TYR A 151 5.79 3.87 -32.71
CA TYR A 151 6.84 2.87 -32.44
C TYR A 151 7.41 3.04 -31.03
N GLY A 152 7.95 4.23 -30.72
CA GLY A 152 8.57 4.49 -29.42
C GLY A 152 7.58 4.35 -28.26
N LYS A 153 6.36 4.89 -28.41
CA LYS A 153 5.32 4.82 -27.38
C LYS A 153 4.84 3.41 -27.08
N THR A 154 4.66 2.59 -28.11
CA THR A 154 4.21 1.20 -27.93
C THR A 154 5.26 0.39 -27.20
N LEU A 155 6.56 0.54 -27.53
CA LEU A 155 7.63 -0.16 -26.83
C LEU A 155 7.81 0.31 -25.38
N GLU A 156 7.68 1.62 -25.13
CA GLU A 156 7.71 2.18 -23.78
C GLU A 156 6.53 1.65 -22.94
N ARG A 157 5.32 1.62 -23.50
CA ARG A 157 4.14 1.05 -22.84
C ARG A 157 4.33 -0.42 -22.48
N LEU A 158 4.85 -1.23 -23.41
CA LEU A 158 5.16 -2.63 -23.15
C LEU A 158 6.18 -2.78 -22.02
N GLY A 159 7.26 -1.98 -22.03
CA GLY A 159 8.26 -1.99 -20.97
C GLY A 159 7.70 -1.65 -19.60
N ILE A 160 6.85 -0.62 -19.52
CA ILE A 160 6.16 -0.23 -18.28
C ILE A 160 5.24 -1.34 -17.78
N ALA A 161 4.42 -1.92 -18.66
CA ALA A 161 3.49 -2.98 -18.27
C ALA A 161 4.22 -4.22 -17.73
N VAL A 162 5.31 -4.63 -18.40
CA VAL A 162 6.14 -5.76 -17.94
C VAL A 162 6.78 -5.44 -16.59
N ALA A 163 7.37 -4.25 -16.43
CA ALA A 163 7.98 -3.84 -15.17
C ALA A 163 6.96 -3.84 -14.02
N GLN A 164 5.77 -3.26 -14.22
CA GLN A 164 4.70 -3.26 -13.22
C GLN A 164 4.26 -4.67 -12.83
N GLN A 165 4.19 -5.60 -13.80
CA GLN A 165 3.86 -6.98 -13.52
C GLN A 165 4.93 -7.68 -12.68
N GLU A 166 6.21 -7.53 -13.05
CA GLU A 166 7.33 -8.14 -12.33
C GLU A 166 7.49 -7.54 -10.93
N ASP A 167 7.43 -6.20 -10.81
CA ASP A 167 7.45 -5.51 -9.53
C ASP A 167 6.33 -6.03 -8.61
N TYR A 168 5.11 -6.15 -9.12
CA TYR A 168 4.00 -6.68 -8.32
C TYR A 168 4.23 -8.14 -7.92
N ARG A 169 4.78 -8.98 -8.81
CA ARG A 169 5.13 -10.38 -8.50
C ARG A 169 6.17 -10.50 -7.41
N GLU A 170 7.20 -9.67 -7.41
CA GLU A 170 8.25 -9.67 -6.39
C GLU A 170 7.72 -9.30 -5.00
N HIS A 171 6.64 -8.51 -4.94
CA HIS A 171 6.01 -8.06 -3.69
C HIS A 171 4.82 -8.91 -3.25
N CYS A 172 4.44 -9.94 -4.01
CA CYS A 172 3.38 -10.87 -3.63
C CYS A 172 3.82 -11.72 -2.42
N THR A 173 2.88 -12.02 -1.53
CA THR A 173 3.11 -12.91 -0.37
C THR A 173 3.25 -14.38 -0.76
N GLY A 174 2.88 -14.73 -2.00
CA GLY A 174 2.88 -16.10 -2.52
C GLY A 174 1.62 -16.89 -2.15
N ASN A 175 0.65 -16.24 -1.49
CA ASN A 175 -0.59 -16.86 -1.03
C ASN A 175 -1.56 -17.19 -2.16
N ALA A 176 -1.37 -16.65 -3.37
CA ALA A 176 -2.19 -16.97 -4.55
C ALA A 176 -2.37 -18.47 -4.81
N ASN A 177 -1.38 -19.30 -4.49
CA ASN A 177 -1.48 -20.77 -4.64
C ASN A 177 -2.55 -21.41 -3.74
N LEU A 178 -2.90 -20.77 -2.61
CA LEU A 178 -3.95 -21.26 -1.71
C LEU A 178 -5.33 -21.28 -2.38
N ILE A 179 -5.56 -20.41 -3.37
CA ILE A 179 -6.81 -20.36 -4.13
C ILE A 179 -6.98 -21.61 -5.00
N LEU A 180 -5.91 -22.10 -5.62
CA LEU A 180 -5.96 -23.32 -6.41
C LEU A 180 -6.36 -24.52 -5.55
N ASN A 181 -5.82 -24.62 -4.34
CA ASN A 181 -6.17 -25.66 -3.38
C ASN A 181 -7.63 -25.56 -2.92
N ALA A 182 -8.11 -24.34 -2.66
CA ALA A 182 -9.49 -24.11 -2.24
C ALA A 182 -10.51 -24.49 -3.33
N ILE A 183 -10.24 -24.13 -4.58
CA ILE A 183 -11.06 -24.52 -5.74
C ILE A 183 -11.09 -26.05 -5.88
N ALA A 184 -9.91 -26.69 -5.85
CA ALA A 184 -9.82 -28.14 -6.00
C ALA A 184 -10.56 -28.90 -4.90
N TRP A 185 -10.53 -28.40 -3.66
CA TRP A 185 -11.23 -29.01 -2.53
C TRP A 185 -12.75 -28.88 -2.68
N GLN A 186 -13.25 -27.69 -3.01
CA GLN A 186 -14.69 -27.44 -3.19
C GLN A 186 -15.30 -28.23 -4.36
N LEU A 187 -14.54 -28.45 -5.44
CA LEU A 187 -15.01 -29.25 -6.58
C LEU A 187 -15.04 -30.76 -6.26
N LYS A 188 -14.09 -31.28 -5.47
CA LYS A 188 -14.12 -32.69 -5.04
C LYS A 188 -15.28 -33.01 -4.09
N GLU A 189 -15.66 -32.08 -3.21
CA GLU A 189 -16.84 -32.24 -2.33
C GLU A 189 -18.16 -32.33 -3.11
N GLN A 190 -18.20 -31.93 -4.39
CA GLN A 190 -19.38 -32.07 -5.24
C GLN A 190 -19.50 -33.44 -5.92
N ASP A 191 -18.40 -34.19 -6.05
CA ASP A 191 -18.40 -35.53 -6.65
C ASP A 191 -18.75 -36.65 -5.64
N GLU A 192 -18.73 -36.35 -4.32
CA GLU A 192 -19.04 -37.30 -3.24
C GLU A 192 -20.48 -37.17 -2.68
N LYS A 193 -21.35 -36.38 -3.32
CA LYS A 193 -22.79 -36.25 -3.00
C LYS A 193 -23.68 -36.78 -4.11
#